data_AF-A0A3D2UYS6-F1
#
_entry.id   AF-A0A3D2UYS6-F1
#
_cell.length_a   1.000
_cell.length_b   1.000
_cell.length_c   1.000
_cell.angle_alpha   90.00
_cell.angle_beta   90.00
_cell.angle_gamma   90.00
#
_symmetry.space_group_name_H-M   'P 1'
#
loop_
_entity.id
_entity.type
_entity.pdbx_description
1 polymer ?
#
loop_
_entity_poly.entity_id
_entity_poly.type
_entity_poly.pdbx_seq_one_letter_code
_entity_poly.pdbx_strand_id
1 'polypeptide(L)'
;AILWVLAGKFNFPIWWQIEFVTFALVGFFFFTLLDWKTLKQEKSSFDWIIRILTTYALASAIFIVVTAQLPQFDPEIELAKLNRPPIKLEGLAGPEVVAAGREVFENNKCFNCHKVFWEGNSDRGPNLGSKQIGLYSEDYIKGQILNPRENQAPGFEDPKSKKAMPTYYGDDLSEDELSVLVSYLKTLRDPTHMPVEGKFPNQWTWWDDKDAIAEGKLVFEGTHPQTEGLLCAVCHGTDGIPMMTGALDFRNENNSDTTKIEGDHTDKLLKDWPDALWYRRVTRGVPETPMAAWGMIFPHLYLWKAEAYARTFHDPLDKRTAIRPVPPVPTKEEMEKWKTDGLFLEPLL
;
A
#
# COMPACT_ATOMS: atom_id res chain seq x y z
N ALA A 1 -3.47 -36.54 9.08
CA ALA A 1 -4.55 -36.59 8.06
C ALA A 1 -5.82 -35.89 8.55
N ILE A 2 -6.50 -36.36 9.61
CA ILE A 2 -7.76 -35.77 10.10
C ILE A 2 -7.59 -34.29 10.52
N LEU A 3 -6.52 -33.95 11.24
CA LEU A 3 -6.22 -32.56 11.64
C LEU A 3 -6.07 -31.61 10.44
N TRP A 4 -5.34 -32.05 9.40
CA TRP A 4 -5.12 -31.27 8.18
C TRP A 4 -6.42 -31.03 7.41
N VAL A 5 -7.22 -32.09 7.23
CA VAL A 5 -8.49 -32.03 6.51
C VAL A 5 -9.52 -31.16 7.25
N LEU A 6 -9.59 -31.27 8.59
CA LEU A 6 -10.49 -30.43 9.39
C LEU A 6 -10.04 -28.97 9.43
N ALA A 7 -8.76 -28.68 9.64
CA ALA A 7 -8.26 -27.31 9.67
C ALA A 7 -8.44 -26.60 8.32
N GLY A 8 -8.23 -27.32 7.21
CA GLY A 8 -8.54 -26.83 5.86
C GLY A 8 -10.02 -26.51 5.67
N LYS A 9 -10.92 -27.32 6.23
CA LYS A 9 -12.38 -27.10 6.16
C LYS A 9 -12.85 -25.85 6.93
N PHE A 10 -12.06 -25.37 7.89
CA PHE A 10 -12.34 -24.15 8.66
C PHE A 10 -11.58 -22.91 8.16
N ASN A 11 -10.99 -22.94 6.96
CA ASN A 11 -10.21 -21.82 6.38
C ASN A 11 -9.08 -21.29 7.27
N PHE A 12 -8.48 -22.15 8.11
CA PHE A 12 -7.33 -21.75 8.92
C PHE A 12 -6.11 -21.42 8.02
N PRO A 13 -5.27 -20.42 8.33
CA PRO A 13 -4.14 -20.09 7.46
C PRO A 13 -3.13 -21.24 7.35
N ILE A 14 -2.55 -21.43 6.17
CA ILE A 14 -1.77 -22.63 5.84
C ILE A 14 -0.55 -22.83 6.75
N TRP A 15 0.12 -21.75 7.17
CA TRP A 15 1.25 -21.81 8.10
C TRP A 15 0.86 -22.37 9.47
N TRP A 16 -0.31 -21.99 9.98
CA TRP A 16 -0.84 -22.55 11.24
C TRP A 16 -1.23 -24.02 11.09
N GLN A 17 -1.76 -24.43 9.92
CA GLN A 17 -2.06 -25.85 9.67
C GLN A 17 -0.78 -26.71 9.69
N ILE A 18 0.30 -26.22 9.07
CA ILE A 18 1.63 -26.87 9.08
C ILE A 18 2.17 -26.96 10.50
N GLU A 19 2.07 -25.89 11.27
CA GLU A 19 2.53 -25.84 12.65
C GLU A 19 1.77 -26.85 13.53
N PHE A 20 0.43 -26.87 13.47
CA PHE A 20 -0.38 -27.83 14.24
C PHE A 20 -0.07 -29.29 13.91
N VAL A 21 0.08 -29.63 12.63
CA VAL A 21 0.41 -31.00 12.23
C VAL A 21 1.84 -31.37 12.64
N THR A 22 2.78 -30.43 12.56
CA THR A 22 4.14 -30.61 13.06
C THR A 22 4.14 -30.88 14.57
N PHE A 23 3.43 -30.08 15.37
CA PHE A 23 3.32 -30.31 16.82
C PHE A 23 2.65 -31.64 17.16
N ALA A 24 1.59 -32.02 16.46
CA ALA A 24 0.93 -33.31 16.67
C ALA A 24 1.86 -34.49 16.33
N LEU A 25 2.67 -34.38 15.27
CA LEU A 25 3.69 -35.37 14.93
C LEU A 25 4.79 -35.46 15.99
N VAL A 26 5.32 -34.32 16.44
CA VAL A 26 6.33 -34.28 17.51
C VAL A 26 5.76 -34.91 18.78
N GLY A 27 4.53 -34.57 19.16
CA GLY A 27 3.84 -35.17 20.30
C GLY A 27 3.66 -36.67 20.15
N PHE A 28 3.22 -37.14 18.97
CA PHE A 28 3.10 -38.57 18.69
C PHE A 28 4.44 -39.30 18.84
N PHE A 29 5.52 -38.74 18.27
CA PHE A 29 6.86 -39.31 18.42
C PHE A 29 7.33 -39.29 19.88
N PHE A 30 7.04 -38.24 20.63
CA PHE A 30 7.39 -38.14 22.05
C PHE A 30 6.65 -39.17 22.90
N PHE A 31 5.33 -39.31 22.75
CA PHE A 31 4.54 -40.30 23.49
C PHE A 31 4.88 -41.74 23.10
N THR A 32 5.15 -42.00 21.82
CA THR A 32 5.63 -43.33 21.40
C THR A 32 7.02 -43.66 21.94
N LEU A 33 7.88 -42.66 22.15
CA LEU A 33 9.17 -42.82 22.83
C LEU A 33 9.00 -43.12 24.32
N LEU A 34 8.05 -42.46 24.99
CA LEU A 34 7.74 -42.70 26.41
C LEU A 34 7.11 -44.06 26.65
N ASP A 35 6.25 -44.51 25.75
CA ASP A 35 5.58 -45.82 25.81
C ASP A 35 6.46 -46.94 25.22
N TRP A 36 7.66 -46.60 24.74
CA TRP A 36 8.62 -47.58 24.25
C TRP A 36 9.10 -48.45 25.39
N LYS A 37 9.24 -49.76 25.12
CA LYS A 37 9.76 -50.71 26.11
C LYS A 37 11.07 -50.21 26.71
N THR A 38 11.21 -50.34 28.03
CA THR A 38 12.45 -50.05 28.74
C THR A 38 13.62 -50.75 28.04
N LEU A 39 14.60 -49.94 27.64
CA LEU A 39 15.78 -50.44 26.97
C LEU A 39 16.52 -51.38 27.93
N LYS A 40 16.93 -52.54 27.42
CA LYS A 40 17.75 -53.47 28.20
C LYS A 40 19.09 -52.80 28.49
N GLN A 41 19.61 -53.02 29.70
CA GLN A 41 20.93 -52.54 30.08
C GLN A 41 21.98 -53.11 29.12
N GLU A 42 22.82 -52.22 28.59
CA GLU A 42 23.87 -52.58 27.64
C GLU A 42 24.84 -53.58 28.27
N LYS A 43 25.16 -54.63 27.54
CA LYS A 43 26.01 -55.73 28.04
C LYS A 43 27.49 -55.51 27.70
N SER A 44 27.78 -54.65 26.72
CA SER A 44 29.13 -54.38 26.22
C SER A 44 29.53 -52.93 26.48
N SER A 45 30.79 -52.71 26.84
CA SER A 45 31.36 -51.37 27.03
C SER A 45 31.53 -50.56 25.74
N PHE A 46 31.19 -51.14 24.58
CA PHE A 46 31.32 -50.51 23.26
C PHE A 46 29.99 -50.05 22.65
N ASP A 47 28.86 -50.47 23.22
CA ASP A 47 27.52 -50.20 22.68
C ASP A 47 27.19 -48.69 22.69
N TRP A 48 27.66 -47.95 23.70
CA TRP A 48 27.49 -46.49 23.80
C TRP A 48 28.20 -45.72 22.66
N ILE A 49 29.37 -46.20 22.22
CA ILE A 49 30.13 -45.57 21.11
C ILE A 49 29.33 -45.68 19.82
N ILE A 50 28.78 -46.88 19.55
CA ILE A 50 27.95 -47.13 18.38
C ILE A 50 26.71 -46.25 18.41
N ARG A 51 26.03 -46.10 19.56
CA ARG A 51 24.85 -45.23 19.69
C ARG A 51 25.19 -43.77 19.42
N ILE A 52 26.27 -43.23 20.00
CA ILE A 52 26.68 -41.84 19.75
C ILE A 52 26.98 -41.63 18.26
N LEU A 53 27.78 -42.50 17.65
CA LEU A 53 28.11 -42.41 16.23
C LEU A 53 26.86 -42.49 15.36
N THR A 54 25.93 -43.39 15.69
CA THR A 54 24.67 -43.56 14.93
C THR A 54 23.76 -42.33 15.09
N THR A 55 23.63 -41.78 16.29
CA THR A 55 22.82 -40.58 16.55
C THR A 55 23.37 -39.37 15.79
N TYR A 56 24.69 -39.14 15.86
CA TYR A 56 25.31 -38.03 15.12
C TYR A 56 25.27 -38.25 13.62
N ALA A 57 25.49 -39.47 13.13
CA ALA A 57 25.39 -39.78 11.71
C ALA A 57 23.97 -39.56 11.18
N LEU A 58 22.94 -40.00 11.92
CA LEU A 58 21.55 -39.79 11.56
C LEU A 58 21.18 -38.31 11.56
N ALA A 59 21.52 -37.57 12.62
CA ALA A 59 21.25 -36.13 12.71
C ALA A 59 21.98 -35.38 11.58
N SER A 60 23.24 -35.70 11.33
CA SER A 60 24.03 -35.08 10.26
C SER A 60 23.43 -35.38 8.89
N ALA A 61 23.01 -36.62 8.62
CA ALA A 61 22.34 -36.98 7.37
C ALA A 61 21.03 -36.22 7.18
N ILE A 62 20.21 -36.09 8.23
CA ILE A 62 18.98 -35.29 8.18
C ILE A 62 19.30 -33.83 7.87
N PHE A 63 20.27 -33.22 8.58
CA PHE A 63 20.66 -31.84 8.33
C PHE A 63 21.19 -31.64 6.92
N ILE A 64 22.08 -32.50 6.43
CA ILE A 64 22.64 -32.41 5.07
C ILE A 64 21.53 -32.53 4.02
N VAL A 65 20.64 -33.51 4.14
CA VAL A 65 19.58 -33.73 3.15
C VAL A 65 18.55 -32.61 3.16
N VAL A 66 18.10 -32.17 4.35
CA VAL A 66 17.12 -31.08 4.47
C VAL A 66 17.72 -29.77 3.97
N THR A 67 18.95 -29.45 4.37
CA THR A 67 19.61 -28.22 3.92
C THR A 67 19.83 -28.25 2.42
N ALA A 68 20.29 -29.36 1.83
CA ALA A 68 20.47 -29.48 0.38
C ALA A 68 19.20 -29.22 -0.45
N GLN A 69 18.00 -29.37 0.13
CA GLN A 69 16.72 -29.05 -0.53
C GLN A 69 16.24 -27.61 -0.31
N LEU A 70 16.80 -26.89 0.66
CA LEU A 70 16.53 -25.47 0.86
C LEU A 70 17.32 -24.63 -0.16
N PRO A 71 16.84 -23.44 -0.54
CA PRO A 71 17.61 -22.50 -1.37
C PRO A 71 19.00 -22.29 -0.78
N GLN A 72 20.00 -22.82 -1.46
CA GLN A 72 21.39 -22.68 -1.05
C GLN A 72 21.94 -21.33 -1.47
N PHE A 73 22.94 -20.85 -0.72
CA PHE A 73 23.74 -19.71 -1.14
C PHE A 73 24.36 -20.02 -2.50
N ASP A 74 23.97 -19.28 -3.53
CA ASP A 74 24.57 -19.36 -4.86
C ASP A 74 25.57 -18.20 -4.99
N PRO A 75 26.89 -18.50 -4.95
CA PRO A 75 27.90 -17.45 -5.04
C PRO A 75 27.75 -16.60 -6.30
N GLU A 76 27.29 -17.16 -7.42
CA GLU A 76 27.14 -16.42 -8.68
C GLU A 76 25.96 -15.45 -8.62
N ILE A 77 24.83 -15.87 -8.04
CA ILE A 77 23.67 -14.98 -7.81
C ILE A 77 24.04 -13.85 -6.85
N GLU A 78 24.76 -14.15 -5.77
CA GLU A 78 25.19 -13.13 -4.81
C GLU A 78 26.28 -12.22 -5.38
N LEU A 79 27.20 -12.75 -6.20
CA LEU A 79 28.17 -11.92 -6.94
C LEU A 79 27.47 -11.03 -7.97
N ALA A 80 26.44 -11.53 -8.64
CA ALA A 80 25.67 -10.77 -9.62
C ALA A 80 24.91 -9.61 -8.98
N LYS A 81 24.42 -9.79 -7.73
CA LYS A 81 23.85 -8.68 -6.93
C LYS A 81 24.89 -7.63 -6.57
N LEU A 82 26.11 -8.05 -6.21
CA LEU A 82 27.21 -7.14 -5.84
C LEU A 82 27.83 -6.41 -7.05
N ASN A 83 27.92 -7.08 -8.21
CA ASN A 83 28.53 -6.55 -9.42
C ASN A 83 27.52 -5.92 -10.38
N ARG A 84 26.27 -5.71 -9.94
CA ARG A 84 25.28 -5.02 -10.76
C ARG A 84 25.85 -3.64 -11.13
N PRO A 85 25.94 -3.30 -12.42
CA PRO A 85 26.40 -1.98 -12.82
C PRO A 85 25.47 -0.93 -12.21
N PRO A 86 26.01 0.21 -11.75
CA PRO A 86 25.19 1.27 -11.18
C PRO A 86 24.10 1.65 -12.17
N ILE A 87 22.87 1.83 -11.67
CA ILE A 87 21.76 2.32 -12.49
C ILE A 87 22.19 3.69 -13.01
N LYS A 88 22.20 3.83 -14.34
CA LYS A 88 22.41 5.11 -15.01
C LYS A 88 21.09 5.50 -15.64
N LEU A 89 20.60 6.69 -15.29
CA LEU A 89 19.38 7.22 -15.89
C LEU A 89 19.52 7.45 -17.41
N GLU A 90 20.75 7.70 -17.85
CA GLU A 90 21.08 7.93 -19.26
C GLU A 90 20.73 6.71 -20.13
N GLY A 91 19.71 6.87 -20.98
CA GLY A 91 19.25 5.85 -21.93
C GLY A 91 18.04 5.02 -21.48
N LEU A 92 17.51 5.23 -20.27
CA LEU A 92 16.24 4.61 -19.83
C LEU A 92 15.05 5.44 -20.34
N ALA A 93 13.97 4.76 -20.76
CA ALA A 93 12.68 5.37 -21.06
C ALA A 93 11.69 5.15 -19.90
N GLY A 94 10.50 5.76 -19.99
CA GLY A 94 9.54 5.85 -18.87
C GLY A 94 9.23 4.51 -18.19
N PRO A 95 8.83 3.45 -18.92
CA PRO A 95 8.57 2.14 -18.32
C PRO A 95 9.81 1.51 -17.66
N GLU A 96 10.98 1.66 -18.28
CA GLU A 96 12.24 1.12 -17.77
C GLU A 96 12.70 1.84 -16.50
N VAL A 97 12.51 3.16 -16.43
CA VAL A 97 12.75 3.97 -15.22
C VAL A 97 11.87 3.48 -14.07
N VAL A 98 10.58 3.22 -14.33
CA VAL A 98 9.67 2.76 -13.29
C VAL A 98 9.99 1.33 -12.84
N ALA A 99 10.35 0.45 -13.77
CA ALA A 99 10.80 -0.91 -13.44
C ALA A 99 12.08 -0.90 -12.60
N ALA A 100 13.07 -0.07 -12.96
CA ALA A 100 14.29 0.14 -12.19
C ALA A 100 13.98 0.67 -10.78
N GLY A 101 13.05 1.63 -10.66
CA GLY A 101 12.60 2.15 -9.36
C GLY A 101 11.95 1.10 -8.46
N ARG A 102 11.11 0.22 -9.03
CA ARG A 102 10.52 -0.91 -8.29
C ARG A 102 11.61 -1.86 -7.79
N GLU A 103 12.62 -2.11 -8.62
CA GLU A 103 13.75 -2.94 -8.25
C GLU A 103 14.58 -2.33 -7.11
N VAL A 104 14.84 -1.02 -7.15
CA VAL A 104 15.48 -0.30 -6.02
C VAL A 104 14.63 -0.45 -4.75
N PHE A 105 13.31 -0.31 -4.85
CA PHE A 105 12.39 -0.47 -3.70
C PHE A 105 12.45 -1.89 -3.10
N GLU A 106 12.56 -2.92 -3.94
CA GLU A 106 12.65 -4.32 -3.50
C GLU A 106 14.01 -4.67 -2.90
N ASN A 107 15.09 -4.26 -3.56
CA ASN A 107 16.46 -4.58 -3.14
C ASN A 107 16.81 -3.90 -1.82
N ASN A 108 16.34 -2.68 -1.61
CA ASN A 108 16.51 -1.91 -0.38
C ASN A 108 15.47 -2.26 0.69
N LYS A 109 14.74 -3.37 0.52
CA LYS A 109 13.84 -3.95 1.52
C LYS A 109 12.71 -3.02 1.97
N CYS A 110 12.30 -2.07 1.14
CA CYS A 110 11.21 -1.16 1.45
C CYS A 110 9.89 -1.93 1.69
N PHE A 111 9.65 -3.03 0.97
CA PHE A 111 8.51 -3.95 1.16
C PHE A 111 8.43 -4.60 2.55
N ASN A 112 9.51 -4.61 3.33
CA ASN A 112 9.48 -5.15 4.69
C ASN A 112 8.66 -4.26 5.63
N CYS A 113 8.53 -2.96 5.33
CA CYS A 113 7.82 -2.00 6.15
C CYS A 113 6.63 -1.36 5.43
N HIS A 114 6.77 -1.08 4.14
CA HIS A 114 5.74 -0.43 3.35
C HIS A 114 4.99 -1.43 2.50
N LYS A 115 3.66 -1.34 2.52
CA LYS A 115 2.83 -1.97 1.50
C LYS A 115 2.72 -1.05 0.29
N VAL A 116 2.72 -1.64 -0.90
CA VAL A 116 2.33 -0.98 -2.14
C VAL A 116 1.07 -1.68 -2.62
N PHE A 117 -0.08 -1.03 -2.49
CA PHE A 117 -1.37 -1.62 -2.87
C PHE A 117 -1.57 -3.04 -2.32
N TRP A 118 -1.18 -3.22 -1.04
CA TRP A 118 -1.28 -4.47 -0.29
C TRP A 118 -0.26 -5.56 -0.63
N GLU A 119 0.67 -5.31 -1.56
CA GLU A 119 1.92 -6.05 -1.67
C GLU A 119 2.90 -5.59 -0.59
N GLY A 120 3.38 -6.50 0.27
CA GLY A 120 4.35 -6.20 1.32
C GLY A 120 4.14 -7.04 2.59
N ASN A 121 5.12 -7.00 3.48
CA ASN A 121 5.20 -7.97 4.58
C ASN A 121 4.71 -7.44 5.93
N SER A 122 4.54 -6.13 6.10
CA SER A 122 4.07 -5.56 7.37
C SER A 122 3.37 -4.21 7.22
N ASP A 123 2.71 -3.78 8.29
CA ASP A 123 2.09 -2.45 8.46
C ASP A 123 2.95 -1.54 9.36
N ARG A 124 4.28 -1.70 9.29
CA ARG A 124 5.21 -0.85 10.07
C ARG A 124 5.29 0.56 9.52
N GLY A 125 5.23 0.72 8.20
CA GLY A 125 5.11 1.99 7.50
C GLY A 125 3.74 2.14 6.85
N PRO A 126 3.42 3.35 6.34
CA PRO A 126 2.18 3.59 5.61
C PRO A 126 2.10 2.72 4.35
N ASN A 127 0.88 2.30 3.98
CA ASN A 127 0.60 1.70 2.68
C ASN A 127 0.66 2.80 1.62
N LEU A 128 1.72 2.80 0.83
CA LEU A 128 2.06 3.84 -0.14
C LEU A 128 1.09 3.87 -1.32
N GLY A 129 0.43 2.74 -1.62
CA GLY A 129 -0.60 2.66 -2.65
C GLY A 129 -1.90 3.31 -2.22
N SER A 130 -2.46 2.90 -1.08
CA SER A 130 -3.72 3.48 -0.58
C SER A 130 -3.56 4.93 -0.10
N LYS A 131 -2.39 5.30 0.42
CA LYS A 131 -2.03 6.70 0.69
C LYS A 131 -1.88 7.52 -0.60
N GLN A 132 -1.70 6.84 -1.74
CA GLN A 132 -1.40 7.44 -3.03
C GLN A 132 -0.20 8.38 -2.94
N ILE A 133 0.94 7.87 -2.47
CA ILE A 133 2.16 8.66 -2.28
C ILE A 133 2.57 9.40 -3.57
N GLY A 134 2.20 8.87 -4.73
CA GLY A 134 2.48 9.49 -6.02
C GLY A 134 1.80 10.84 -6.25
N LEU A 135 0.78 11.20 -5.48
CA LEU A 135 0.15 12.52 -5.52
C LEU A 135 1.08 13.64 -5.01
N TYR A 136 2.01 13.32 -4.12
CA TYR A 136 2.91 14.28 -3.49
C TYR A 136 4.05 14.71 -4.42
N SER A 137 4.68 15.86 -4.15
CA SER A 137 5.82 16.33 -4.95
C SER A 137 7.03 15.40 -4.84
N GLU A 138 7.90 15.42 -5.84
CA GLU A 138 9.14 14.64 -5.80
C GLU A 138 10.02 15.03 -4.61
N ASP A 139 10.12 16.32 -4.30
CA ASP A 139 10.87 16.83 -3.15
C ASP A 139 10.30 16.32 -1.82
N TYR A 140 8.96 16.23 -1.71
CA TYR A 140 8.34 15.62 -0.53
C TYR A 140 8.75 14.16 -0.39
N ILE A 141 8.65 13.38 -1.48
CA ILE A 141 9.00 11.95 -1.47
C ILE A 141 10.50 11.76 -1.16
N LYS A 142 11.39 12.52 -1.79
CA LYS A 142 12.82 12.52 -1.51
C LYS A 142 13.10 12.86 -0.05
N GLY A 143 12.45 13.91 0.48
CA GLY A 143 12.55 14.30 1.88
C GLY A 143 12.11 13.20 2.85
N GLN A 144 11.04 12.46 2.52
CA GLN A 144 10.59 11.30 3.31
C GLN A 144 11.60 10.15 3.32
N ILE A 145 12.39 9.98 2.25
CA ILE A 145 13.42 8.92 2.16
C ILE A 145 14.70 9.33 2.89
N LEU A 146 15.16 10.56 2.65
CA LEU A 146 16.43 11.07 3.17
C LEU A 146 16.33 11.48 4.64
N ASN A 147 15.20 12.10 5.03
CA ASN A 147 14.95 12.62 6.37
C ASN A 147 13.67 12.04 6.99
N PRO A 148 13.57 10.71 7.13
CA PRO A 148 12.32 10.02 7.49
C PRO A 148 11.83 10.31 8.91
N ARG A 149 12.62 11.00 9.73
CA ARG A 149 12.29 11.35 11.12
C ARG A 149 11.72 12.75 11.28
N GLU A 150 11.82 13.60 10.26
CA GLU A 150 11.37 14.98 10.33
C GLU A 150 9.84 15.09 10.27
N ASN A 151 9.23 14.41 9.29
CA ASN A 151 7.80 14.50 9.02
C ASN A 151 7.19 13.10 8.95
N GLN A 152 6.39 12.72 9.94
CA GLN A 152 5.70 11.43 9.95
C GLN A 152 4.41 11.49 9.14
N ALA A 153 4.06 10.37 8.50
CA ALA A 153 2.73 10.18 7.96
C ALA A 153 1.70 10.14 9.10
N PRO A 154 0.47 10.68 8.90
CA PRO A 154 -0.59 10.62 9.89
C PRO A 154 -0.84 9.20 10.42
N GLY A 155 -0.89 9.05 11.74
CA GLY A 155 -1.05 7.77 12.45
C GLY A 155 0.26 7.01 12.76
N PHE A 156 1.42 7.56 12.40
CA PHE A 156 2.75 6.99 12.66
C PHE A 156 3.60 7.85 13.63
N GLU A 157 2.95 8.66 14.46
CA GLU A 157 3.62 9.61 15.38
C GLU A 157 4.23 8.92 16.61
N ASP A 158 3.88 7.65 16.84
CA ASP A 158 4.36 6.90 17.99
C ASP A 158 5.89 6.73 17.98
N PRO A 159 6.55 6.67 19.16
CA PRO A 159 8.01 6.63 19.23
C PRO A 159 8.66 5.46 18.50
N LYS A 160 7.95 4.34 18.31
CA LYS A 160 8.45 3.16 17.61
C LYS A 160 8.40 3.38 16.10
N SER A 161 7.30 3.93 15.58
CA SER A 161 7.15 4.25 14.15
C SER A 161 8.14 5.33 13.71
N LYS A 162 8.33 6.39 14.51
CA LYS A 162 9.33 7.45 14.26
C LYS A 162 10.76 6.95 14.07
N LYS A 163 11.09 5.80 14.65
CA LYS A 163 12.43 5.18 14.56
C LYS A 163 12.46 3.98 13.62
N ALA A 164 11.33 3.63 12.99
CA ALA A 164 11.21 2.41 12.20
C ALA A 164 11.88 2.54 10.83
N MET A 165 11.76 3.71 10.18
CA MET A 165 12.38 3.94 8.88
C MET A 165 13.88 4.29 9.06
N PRO A 166 14.79 3.55 8.41
CA PRO A 166 16.22 3.80 8.50
C PRO A 166 16.64 5.16 7.94
N THR A 167 17.72 5.73 8.48
CA THR A 167 18.25 7.05 8.09
C THR A 167 19.49 6.98 7.21
N TYR A 168 19.90 5.79 6.78
CA TYR A 168 21.12 5.59 6.00
C TYR A 168 20.89 5.62 4.48
N TYR A 169 19.65 5.74 4.01
CA TYR A 169 19.35 5.71 2.57
C TYR A 169 19.96 6.86 1.77
N GLY A 170 20.30 7.99 2.43
CA GLY A 170 21.04 9.06 1.78
C GLY A 170 22.51 8.73 1.50
N ASP A 171 23.06 7.76 2.22
CA ASP A 171 24.43 7.26 2.00
C ASP A 171 24.44 5.99 1.13
N ASP A 172 23.39 5.15 1.24
CA ASP A 172 23.30 3.85 0.57
C ASP A 172 22.77 3.91 -0.87
N LEU A 173 21.99 4.94 -1.22
CA LEU A 173 21.43 5.11 -2.57
C LEU A 173 22.24 6.14 -3.34
N SER A 174 22.62 5.82 -4.57
CA SER A 174 23.10 6.82 -5.52
C SER A 174 21.97 7.79 -5.94
N GLU A 175 22.34 8.96 -6.46
CA GLU A 175 21.36 9.95 -6.96
C GLU A 175 20.44 9.37 -8.05
N ASP A 176 21.00 8.55 -8.95
CA ASP A 176 20.23 7.90 -10.02
C ASP A 176 19.27 6.85 -9.45
N GLU A 177 19.69 6.06 -8.45
CA GLU A 177 18.83 5.10 -7.74
C GLU A 177 17.70 5.80 -6.99
N LEU A 178 18.01 6.90 -6.29
CA LEU A 178 17.00 7.71 -5.61
C LEU A 178 16.01 8.30 -6.61
N SER A 179 16.48 8.76 -7.78
CA SER A 179 15.62 9.31 -8.82
C SER A 179 14.68 8.27 -9.40
N VAL A 180 15.17 7.09 -9.80
CA VAL A 180 14.28 6.02 -10.32
C VAL A 180 13.30 5.54 -9.25
N LEU A 181 13.74 5.45 -7.98
CA LEU A 181 12.87 5.10 -6.86
C LEU A 181 11.72 6.10 -6.70
N VAL A 182 12.04 7.40 -6.74
CA VAL A 182 11.01 8.46 -6.69
C VAL A 182 10.08 8.37 -7.89
N SER A 183 10.60 8.14 -9.10
CA SER A 183 9.78 7.96 -10.30
C SER A 183 8.80 6.79 -10.15
N TYR A 184 9.23 5.66 -9.60
CA TYR A 184 8.32 4.54 -9.27
C TYR A 184 7.28 4.94 -8.22
N LEU A 185 7.66 5.59 -7.13
CA LEU A 185 6.72 6.04 -6.11
C LEU A 185 5.69 7.05 -6.67
N LYS A 186 6.09 7.86 -7.66
CA LYS A 186 5.20 8.81 -8.35
C LYS A 186 4.07 8.14 -9.11
N THR A 187 4.23 6.88 -9.51
CA THR A 187 3.20 6.12 -10.19
C THR A 187 2.18 5.49 -9.24
N LEU A 188 2.47 5.46 -7.93
CA LEU A 188 1.57 4.90 -6.91
C LEU A 188 0.40 5.85 -6.62
N ARG A 189 -0.63 5.78 -7.46
CA ARG A 189 -1.87 6.57 -7.39
C ARG A 189 -3.08 5.69 -7.69
N ASP A 190 -4.24 6.11 -7.21
CA ASP A 190 -5.52 5.42 -7.43
C ASP A 190 -6.63 6.44 -7.74
N PRO A 191 -7.03 6.61 -9.00
CA PRO A 191 -8.13 7.52 -9.36
C PRO A 191 -9.50 7.06 -8.90
N THR A 192 -9.62 5.83 -8.39
CA THR A 192 -10.91 5.21 -8.13
C THR A 192 -11.36 5.34 -6.68
N HIS A 193 -10.41 5.52 -5.76
CA HIS A 193 -10.66 5.61 -4.33
C HIS A 193 -10.04 6.87 -3.72
N MET A 194 -10.68 7.40 -2.68
CA MET A 194 -10.10 8.49 -1.89
C MET A 194 -8.82 8.04 -1.17
N PRO A 195 -7.76 8.86 -1.10
CA PRO A 195 -6.56 8.53 -0.33
C PRO A 195 -6.84 8.18 1.13
N VAL A 196 -6.05 7.23 1.63
CA VAL A 196 -6.18 6.64 2.97
C VAL A 196 -4.97 7.00 3.82
N GLU A 197 -5.23 7.45 5.02
CA GLU A 197 -4.24 7.75 6.04
C GLU A 197 -4.40 6.82 7.26
N GLY A 198 -3.45 6.92 8.19
CA GLY A 198 -3.47 6.14 9.41
C GLY A 198 -2.76 4.80 9.30
N LYS A 199 -2.64 4.16 10.47
CA LYS A 199 -1.93 2.89 10.65
C LYS A 199 -2.92 1.79 10.99
N PHE A 200 -2.81 0.65 10.31
CA PHE A 200 -3.69 -0.49 10.56
C PHE A 200 -3.67 -0.88 12.06
N PRO A 201 -4.83 -1.11 12.70
CA PRO A 201 -6.19 -1.15 12.14
C PRO A 201 -6.93 0.20 12.13
N ASN A 202 -6.32 1.30 12.58
CA ASN A 202 -6.94 2.61 12.73
C ASN A 202 -6.64 3.50 11.50
N GLN A 203 -7.32 3.22 10.40
CA GLN A 203 -7.18 3.96 9.13
C GLN A 203 -8.42 4.78 8.83
N TRP A 204 -8.27 5.87 8.08
CA TRP A 204 -9.36 6.72 7.63
C TRP A 204 -9.08 7.27 6.23
N THR A 205 -10.13 7.69 5.51
CA THR A 205 -9.98 8.35 4.21
C THR A 205 -9.88 9.86 4.38
N TRP A 206 -9.39 10.59 3.38
CA TRP A 206 -9.43 12.05 3.40
C TRP A 206 -10.85 12.64 3.48
N TRP A 207 -11.91 11.84 3.25
CA TRP A 207 -13.27 12.26 3.57
C TRP A 207 -13.43 12.61 5.04
N ASP A 208 -12.69 11.96 5.94
CA ASP A 208 -12.78 12.13 7.39
C ASP A 208 -11.54 12.80 8.00
N ASP A 209 -10.60 13.24 7.16
CA ASP A 209 -9.36 13.87 7.60
C ASP A 209 -9.52 15.39 7.74
N LYS A 210 -9.38 15.89 8.96
CA LYS A 210 -9.57 17.32 9.29
C LYS A 210 -8.59 18.22 8.56
N ASP A 211 -7.34 17.79 8.42
CA ASP A 211 -6.29 18.59 7.82
C ASP A 211 -6.44 18.59 6.29
N ALA A 212 -6.78 17.44 5.70
CA ALA A 212 -7.08 17.36 4.27
C ALA A 212 -8.30 18.22 3.89
N ILE A 213 -9.37 18.21 4.71
CA ILE A 213 -10.56 19.06 4.51
C ILE A 213 -10.22 20.54 4.68
N ALA A 214 -9.42 20.90 5.69
CA ALA A 214 -9.04 22.28 5.94
C ALA A 214 -8.21 22.86 4.79
N GLU A 215 -7.27 22.08 4.25
CA GLU A 215 -6.50 22.48 3.07
C GLU A 215 -7.37 22.48 1.81
N GLY A 216 -8.26 21.49 1.67
CA GLY A 216 -9.25 21.42 0.60
C GLY A 216 -10.15 22.65 0.52
N LYS A 217 -10.52 23.22 1.66
CA LYS A 217 -11.24 24.49 1.74
C LYS A 217 -10.44 25.62 1.08
N LEU A 218 -9.15 25.74 1.39
CA LEU A 218 -8.30 26.77 0.79
C LEU A 218 -8.23 26.63 -0.73
N VAL A 219 -8.16 25.39 -1.24
CA VAL A 219 -8.16 25.10 -2.68
C VAL A 219 -9.51 25.47 -3.31
N PHE A 220 -10.62 25.05 -2.68
CA PHE A 220 -11.96 25.31 -3.16
C PHE A 220 -12.30 26.81 -3.21
N GLU A 221 -11.87 27.56 -2.20
CA GLU A 221 -11.99 29.02 -2.11
C GLU A 221 -10.89 29.78 -2.87
N GLY A 222 -9.99 29.08 -3.57
CA GLY A 222 -8.93 29.64 -4.42
C GLY A 222 -7.90 30.51 -3.69
N THR A 223 -7.63 30.19 -2.43
CA THR A 223 -6.64 30.87 -1.58
C THR A 223 -5.37 30.04 -1.36
N HIS A 224 -5.34 28.80 -1.87
CA HIS A 224 -4.19 27.92 -1.72
C HIS A 224 -3.06 28.26 -2.73
N PRO A 225 -1.81 28.48 -2.29
CA PRO A 225 -0.76 29.04 -3.17
C PRO A 225 -0.34 28.11 -4.31
N GLN A 226 -0.41 26.79 -4.11
CA GLN A 226 -0.05 25.80 -5.13
C GLN A 226 -1.14 25.58 -6.19
N THR A 227 -2.29 26.24 -6.04
CA THR A 227 -3.40 26.19 -7.00
C THR A 227 -3.91 27.59 -7.33
N GLU A 228 -3.00 28.56 -7.44
CA GLU A 228 -3.36 29.92 -7.86
C GLU A 228 -4.08 29.88 -9.22
N GLY A 229 -5.28 30.47 -9.27
CA GLY A 229 -6.16 30.43 -10.45
C GLY A 229 -7.22 29.33 -10.44
N LEU A 230 -7.15 28.34 -9.53
CA LEU A 230 -8.24 27.41 -9.26
C LEU A 230 -9.18 28.02 -8.22
N LEU A 231 -10.46 28.21 -8.57
CA LEU A 231 -11.44 28.83 -7.67
C LEU A 231 -12.83 28.22 -7.87
N CYS A 232 -13.07 27.08 -7.23
CA CYS A 232 -14.34 26.34 -7.33
C CYS A 232 -15.52 27.17 -6.80
N ALA A 233 -15.30 27.94 -5.74
CA ALA A 233 -16.32 28.73 -5.05
C ALA A 233 -16.93 29.85 -5.93
N VAL A 234 -16.27 30.29 -7.00
CA VAL A 234 -16.86 31.30 -7.92
C VAL A 234 -18.12 30.78 -8.60
N CYS A 235 -18.20 29.47 -8.85
CA CYS A 235 -19.39 28.84 -9.44
C CYS A 235 -20.25 28.15 -8.39
N HIS A 236 -19.63 27.49 -7.41
CA HIS A 236 -20.32 26.63 -6.43
C HIS A 236 -20.63 27.30 -5.09
N GLY A 237 -20.15 28.53 -4.87
CA GLY A 237 -20.32 29.30 -3.62
C GLY A 237 -19.44 28.80 -2.48
N THR A 238 -18.99 29.71 -1.61
CA THR A 238 -18.19 29.36 -0.41
C THR A 238 -18.99 28.59 0.64
N ASP A 239 -20.32 28.70 0.59
CA ASP A 239 -21.28 27.98 1.41
C ASP A 239 -21.96 26.82 0.69
N GLY A 240 -21.50 26.49 -0.53
CA GLY A 240 -22.07 25.46 -1.39
C GLY A 240 -23.34 25.89 -2.12
N ILE A 241 -23.76 27.16 -2.02
CA ILE A 241 -24.85 27.73 -2.83
C ILE A 241 -24.31 28.03 -4.23
N PRO A 242 -24.87 27.41 -5.30
CA PRO A 242 -24.48 27.73 -6.67
C PRO A 242 -24.62 29.23 -6.97
N MET A 243 -23.53 29.82 -7.41
CA MET A 243 -23.45 31.23 -7.84
C MET A 243 -23.63 31.37 -9.36
N MET A 244 -23.64 30.25 -10.09
CA MET A 244 -23.78 30.19 -11.53
C MET A 244 -24.85 29.18 -11.95
N THR A 245 -25.64 29.53 -12.97
CA THR A 245 -26.68 28.64 -13.51
C THR A 245 -26.06 27.33 -14.01
N GLY A 246 -26.60 26.21 -13.52
CA GLY A 246 -26.15 24.87 -13.91
C GLY A 246 -24.97 24.33 -13.08
N ALA A 247 -24.40 25.11 -12.16
CA ALA A 247 -23.47 24.58 -11.17
C ALA A 247 -24.21 23.67 -10.17
N LEU A 248 -23.56 22.57 -9.80
CA LEU A 248 -24.11 21.57 -8.88
C LEU A 248 -24.22 22.17 -7.46
N ASP A 249 -25.40 22.07 -6.84
CA ASP A 249 -25.60 22.42 -5.43
C ASP A 249 -25.11 21.28 -4.54
N PHE A 250 -23.93 21.43 -3.94
CA PHE A 250 -23.34 20.36 -3.12
C PHE A 250 -24.07 20.11 -1.80
N ARG A 251 -25.02 20.97 -1.39
CA ARG A 251 -25.79 20.81 -0.15
C ARG A 251 -26.99 19.90 -0.34
N ASN A 252 -27.48 19.76 -1.57
CA ASN A 252 -28.56 18.84 -1.89
C ASN A 252 -27.99 17.44 -2.14
N GLU A 253 -27.96 16.62 -1.09
CA GLU A 253 -27.52 15.21 -1.16
C GLU A 253 -28.30 14.36 -2.19
N ASN A 254 -29.49 14.81 -2.61
CA ASN A 254 -30.34 14.10 -3.55
C ASN A 254 -30.17 14.60 -5.00
N ASN A 255 -29.13 15.38 -5.30
CA ASN A 255 -28.82 15.74 -6.68
C ASN A 255 -28.42 14.48 -7.48
N SER A 256 -28.92 14.40 -8.71
CA SER A 256 -28.52 13.39 -9.68
C SER A 256 -27.22 13.80 -10.38
N ASP A 257 -26.50 12.82 -10.90
CA ASP A 257 -25.36 13.07 -11.77
C ASP A 257 -25.78 13.68 -13.11
N THR A 258 -24.85 14.36 -13.76
CA THR A 258 -25.04 14.90 -15.10
C THR A 258 -25.09 13.78 -16.13
N THR A 259 -25.92 13.94 -17.15
CA THR A 259 -25.99 13.04 -18.31
C THR A 259 -25.17 13.57 -19.50
N LYS A 260 -24.46 14.69 -19.32
CA LYS A 260 -23.68 15.35 -20.37
C LYS A 260 -22.37 14.63 -20.74
N ILE A 261 -21.97 13.61 -19.98
CA ILE A 261 -20.77 12.82 -20.24
C ILE A 261 -21.21 11.41 -20.65
N GLU A 262 -21.17 11.13 -21.94
CA GLU A 262 -21.64 9.86 -22.50
C GLU A 262 -20.84 8.68 -21.92
N GLY A 263 -21.54 7.64 -21.45
CA GLY A 263 -20.94 6.42 -20.90
C GLY A 263 -20.29 6.56 -19.52
N ASP A 264 -20.22 7.77 -18.95
CA ASP A 264 -19.70 8.02 -17.60
C ASP A 264 -20.77 8.76 -16.80
N HIS A 265 -21.81 8.04 -16.38
CA HIS A 265 -22.92 8.53 -15.57
C HIS A 265 -23.29 7.50 -14.48
N THR A 266 -23.91 7.95 -13.39
CA THR A 266 -24.50 7.07 -12.38
C THR A 266 -25.94 7.45 -12.01
N ASP A 267 -26.79 6.44 -11.78
CA ASP A 267 -28.13 6.63 -11.22
C ASP A 267 -28.12 6.95 -9.71
N LYS A 268 -26.95 6.90 -9.08
CA LYS A 268 -26.81 7.21 -7.65
C LYS A 268 -26.95 8.72 -7.41
N LEU A 269 -27.52 9.04 -6.25
CA LEU A 269 -27.61 10.40 -5.75
C LEU A 269 -26.26 10.84 -5.16
N LEU A 270 -26.06 12.15 -5.07
CA LEU A 270 -24.80 12.78 -4.63
C LEU A 270 -24.19 12.15 -3.37
N LYS A 271 -25.01 11.86 -2.35
CA LYS A 271 -24.54 11.21 -1.10
C LYS A 271 -23.87 9.84 -1.29
N ASP A 272 -24.27 9.14 -2.35
CA ASP A 272 -23.89 7.76 -2.68
C ASP A 272 -22.97 7.69 -3.91
N TRP A 273 -22.55 8.83 -4.44
CA TRP A 273 -21.57 8.87 -5.54
C TRP A 273 -20.28 8.16 -5.14
N PRO A 274 -19.72 7.32 -6.03
CA PRO A 274 -18.42 6.71 -5.79
C PRO A 274 -17.33 7.79 -5.84
N ASP A 275 -16.24 7.59 -5.10
CA ASP A 275 -15.13 8.56 -5.00
C ASP A 275 -14.57 8.95 -6.37
N ALA A 276 -14.40 7.94 -7.25
CA ALA A 276 -13.95 8.12 -8.63
C ALA A 276 -14.80 9.12 -9.42
N LEU A 277 -16.10 9.22 -9.13
CA LEU A 277 -17.01 10.11 -9.86
C LEU A 277 -16.75 11.57 -9.50
N TRP A 278 -16.67 11.89 -8.19
CA TRP A 278 -16.29 13.22 -7.70
C TRP A 278 -15.01 13.69 -8.39
N TYR A 279 -13.99 12.83 -8.32
CA TYR A 279 -12.70 13.11 -8.91
C TYR A 279 -12.74 13.32 -10.43
N ARG A 280 -13.49 12.49 -11.18
CA ARG A 280 -13.62 12.65 -12.63
C ARG A 280 -14.37 13.90 -13.05
N ARG A 281 -15.42 14.31 -12.32
CA ARG A 281 -16.17 15.54 -12.63
C ARG A 281 -15.29 16.78 -12.57
N VAL A 282 -14.27 16.76 -11.71
CA VAL A 282 -13.33 17.88 -11.56
C VAL A 282 -12.12 17.74 -12.46
N THR A 283 -11.57 16.54 -12.61
CA THR A 283 -10.38 16.33 -13.43
C THR A 283 -10.67 16.41 -14.93
N ARG A 284 -11.81 15.90 -15.39
CA ARG A 284 -12.21 15.86 -16.80
C ARG A 284 -13.15 17.00 -17.21
N GLY A 285 -13.68 17.73 -16.24
CA GLY A 285 -14.69 18.75 -16.46
C GLY A 285 -16.03 18.16 -16.88
N VAL A 286 -16.99 19.05 -17.17
CA VAL A 286 -18.32 18.67 -17.67
C VAL A 286 -18.57 19.36 -19.01
N PRO A 287 -18.73 18.60 -20.11
CA PRO A 287 -19.00 19.15 -21.44
C PRO A 287 -20.18 20.12 -21.43
N GLU A 288 -20.11 21.14 -22.29
CA GLU A 288 -21.17 22.14 -22.43
C GLU A 288 -21.56 22.82 -21.10
N THR A 289 -20.57 22.99 -20.22
CA THR A 289 -20.67 23.79 -19.00
C THR A 289 -19.38 24.58 -18.77
N PRO A 290 -19.40 25.59 -17.89
CA PRO A 290 -18.19 26.28 -17.45
C PRO A 290 -17.23 25.42 -16.59
N MET A 291 -17.57 24.17 -16.26
CA MET A 291 -16.72 23.29 -15.46
C MET A 291 -15.58 22.71 -16.31
N ALA A 292 -14.39 23.30 -16.20
CA ALA A 292 -13.20 22.91 -16.95
C ALA A 292 -12.58 21.60 -16.46
N ALA A 293 -11.70 21.02 -17.29
CA ALA A 293 -10.92 19.83 -16.98
C ALA A 293 -9.67 20.19 -16.16
N TRP A 294 -9.85 20.34 -14.84
CA TRP A 294 -8.79 20.83 -13.95
C TRP A 294 -7.62 19.86 -13.77
N GLY A 295 -7.78 18.58 -14.10
CA GLY A 295 -6.76 17.55 -13.94
C GLY A 295 -5.51 17.81 -14.78
N MET A 296 -5.66 18.51 -15.90
CA MET A 296 -4.54 18.87 -16.78
C MET A 296 -3.80 20.15 -16.38
N ILE A 297 -4.34 20.88 -15.41
CA ILE A 297 -3.89 22.23 -15.06
C ILE A 297 -3.31 22.25 -13.65
N PHE A 298 -3.96 21.54 -12.71
CA PHE A 298 -3.62 21.59 -11.30
C PHE A 298 -3.20 20.23 -10.74
N PRO A 299 -2.32 20.19 -9.73
CA PRO A 299 -1.91 18.92 -9.13
C PRO A 299 -3.10 18.19 -8.51
N HIS A 300 -3.27 16.93 -8.89
CA HIS A 300 -4.37 16.07 -8.43
C HIS A 300 -4.45 15.91 -6.90
N LEU A 301 -3.33 16.09 -6.19
CA LEU A 301 -3.29 16.16 -4.72
C LEU A 301 -4.31 17.16 -4.17
N TYR A 302 -4.34 18.36 -4.75
CA TYR A 302 -5.20 19.44 -4.29
C TYR A 302 -6.63 19.28 -4.78
N LEU A 303 -6.83 18.69 -5.96
CA LEU A 303 -8.17 18.38 -6.47
C LEU A 303 -8.88 17.37 -5.56
N TRP A 304 -8.21 16.30 -5.14
CA TRP A 304 -8.77 15.36 -4.16
C TRP A 304 -9.17 16.03 -2.83
N LYS A 305 -8.34 16.97 -2.34
CA LYS A 305 -8.66 17.73 -1.11
C LYS A 305 -9.85 18.66 -1.33
N ALA A 306 -9.93 19.34 -2.47
CA ALA A 306 -11.09 20.18 -2.82
C ALA A 306 -12.38 19.35 -2.85
N GLU A 307 -12.36 18.14 -3.42
CA GLU A 307 -13.51 17.22 -3.41
C GLU A 307 -13.87 16.79 -1.98
N ALA A 308 -12.87 16.45 -1.16
CA ALA A 308 -13.06 16.10 0.24
C ALA A 308 -13.80 17.22 1.00
N TYR A 309 -13.42 18.48 0.75
CA TYR A 309 -14.11 19.64 1.30
C TYR A 309 -15.51 19.84 0.70
N ALA A 310 -15.68 19.76 -0.63
CA ALA A 310 -16.97 19.96 -1.30
C ALA A 310 -18.05 19.00 -0.78
N ARG A 311 -17.67 17.75 -0.47
CA ARG A 311 -18.60 16.77 0.12
C ARG A 311 -19.15 17.20 1.47
N THR A 312 -18.42 18.01 2.23
CA THR A 312 -18.86 18.47 3.56
C THR A 312 -20.10 19.36 3.53
N PHE A 313 -20.47 19.91 2.37
CA PHE A 313 -21.69 20.73 2.24
C PHE A 313 -22.99 19.96 2.48
N HIS A 314 -23.06 18.66 2.17
CA HIS A 314 -24.20 17.79 2.50
C HIS A 314 -23.86 16.71 3.54
N ASP A 315 -22.59 16.42 3.77
CA ASP A 315 -22.13 15.46 4.77
C ASP A 315 -21.05 16.08 5.70
N PRO A 316 -21.42 17.00 6.60
CA PRO A 316 -20.46 17.73 7.46
C PRO A 316 -19.76 16.81 8.45
N LEU A 317 -18.45 17.00 8.60
CA LEU A 317 -17.59 16.14 9.44
C LEU A 317 -18.06 16.08 10.92
N ASP A 318 -18.53 17.19 11.47
CA ASP A 318 -19.00 17.30 12.85
C ASP A 318 -20.33 16.59 13.12
N LYS A 319 -21.09 16.27 12.06
CA LYS A 319 -22.39 15.60 12.15
C LYS A 319 -22.33 14.11 11.83
N ARG A 320 -21.17 13.58 11.42
CA ARG A 320 -21.01 12.16 11.08
C ARG A 320 -21.06 11.29 12.32
N THR A 321 -21.83 10.21 12.23
CA THR A 321 -21.95 9.20 13.30
C THR A 321 -20.94 8.08 13.19
N ALA A 322 -20.29 7.92 12.04
CA ALA A 322 -19.25 6.93 11.78
C ALA A 322 -18.26 7.43 10.71
N ILE A 323 -17.01 6.96 10.79
CA ILE A 323 -15.98 7.17 9.78
C ILE A 323 -16.39 6.41 8.51
N ARG A 324 -16.14 6.99 7.33
CA ARG A 324 -16.40 6.31 6.06
C ARG A 324 -15.51 5.06 5.95
N PRO A 325 -16.03 3.97 5.37
CA PRO A 325 -15.24 2.76 5.21
C PRO A 325 -14.03 3.05 4.33
N VAL A 326 -12.85 2.64 4.80
CA VAL A 326 -11.67 2.55 3.94
C VAL A 326 -11.93 1.50 2.84
N PRO A 327 -11.39 1.69 1.63
CA PRO A 327 -11.48 0.67 0.58
C PRO A 327 -11.04 -0.69 1.13
N PRO A 328 -11.79 -1.77 0.84
CA PRO A 328 -11.45 -3.09 1.36
C PRO A 328 -10.09 -3.54 0.85
N VAL A 329 -9.46 -4.45 1.59
CA VAL A 329 -8.26 -5.14 1.12
C VAL A 329 -8.62 -5.87 -0.19
N PRO A 330 -7.93 -5.60 -1.31
CA PRO A 330 -8.18 -6.26 -2.57
C PRO A 330 -7.90 -7.76 -2.44
N THR A 331 -8.67 -8.53 -3.18
CA THR A 331 -8.47 -9.97 -3.36
C THR A 331 -7.13 -10.24 -4.06
N LYS A 332 -6.63 -11.47 -3.97
CA LYS A 332 -5.40 -11.86 -4.66
C LYS A 332 -5.55 -11.72 -6.17
N GLU A 333 -6.73 -12.03 -6.68
CA GLU A 333 -7.08 -11.91 -8.09
C GLU A 333 -7.04 -10.46 -8.56
N GLU A 334 -7.55 -9.51 -7.76
CA GLU A 334 -7.44 -8.07 -8.04
C GLU A 334 -5.99 -7.60 -8.04
N MET A 335 -5.18 -8.02 -7.05
CA MET A 335 -3.76 -7.64 -6.99
C MET A 335 -2.96 -8.18 -8.19
N GLU A 336 -3.20 -9.43 -8.61
CA GLU A 336 -2.54 -10.00 -9.79
C GLU A 336 -3.01 -9.35 -11.09
N LYS A 337 -4.30 -9.01 -11.17
CA LYS A 337 -4.83 -8.22 -12.29
C LYS A 337 -4.15 -6.85 -12.36
N TRP A 338 -3.95 -6.15 -11.25
CA TRP A 338 -3.29 -4.83 -11.23
C TRP A 338 -1.84 -4.86 -11.71
N LYS A 339 -1.10 -5.94 -11.40
CA LYS A 339 0.25 -6.16 -11.94
C LYS A 339 0.24 -6.33 -13.46
N THR A 340 -0.82 -6.92 -14.00
CA THR A 340 -0.95 -7.24 -15.43
C THR A 340 -1.49 -6.05 -16.23
N ASP A 341 -2.51 -5.38 -15.70
CA ASP A 341 -3.21 -4.27 -16.34
C ASP A 341 -2.49 -2.93 -16.15
N GLY A 342 -1.43 -2.90 -15.33
CA GLY A 342 -0.65 -1.69 -15.11
C GLY A 342 -1.42 -0.62 -14.35
N LEU A 343 -2.31 -1.00 -13.41
CA LEU A 343 -3.01 -0.03 -12.55
C LEU A 343 -2.03 0.90 -11.80
N PHE A 344 -0.79 0.44 -11.62
CA PHE A 344 0.33 1.21 -11.06
C PHE A 344 0.97 2.20 -12.03
N LEU A 345 0.49 2.32 -13.27
CA LEU A 345 1.20 2.95 -14.38
C LEU A 345 0.31 3.75 -15.33
N GLU A 346 -1.02 3.67 -15.23
CA GLU A 346 -1.87 4.45 -16.12
C GLU A 346 -1.67 5.95 -15.84
N PRO A 347 -1.22 6.73 -16.83
CA PRO A 347 -1.22 8.17 -16.70
C PRO A 347 -2.67 8.62 -16.55
N LEU A 348 -2.94 9.34 -15.47
CA LEU A 348 -4.20 10.06 -15.30
C LEU A 348 -4.29 11.05 -16.45
N LEU A 349 -5.03 10.65 -17.49
CA LEU A 349 -5.36 11.47 -18.65
C LEU A 349 -6.09 12.74 -18.24
#